data_AF-A0A7X1PH61-F1
#
_entry.id   AF-A0A7X1PH61-F1
#
_cell.length_a   1.000
_cell.length_b   1.000
_cell.length_c   1.000
_cell.angle_alpha   90.00
_cell.angle_beta   90.00
_cell.angle_gamma   90.00
#
_symmetry.space_group_name_H-M   'P 1'
#
loop_
_entity.id
_entity.type
_entity.pdbx_description
1 polymer ?
#
loop_
_entity_poly.entity_id
_entity_poly.type
_entity_poly.pdbx_seq_one_letter_code
_entity_poly.pdbx_strand_id
1 'polypeptide(L)'
;MCLGCPIRAASHPDNGRNALRQGAWAGYVAFAWVVVFFAFHIYWYLGGQFGFGDQTDPLPDWSWSAPALVSSFVTTLAFPLGGLAALAAVQPWGRGIPRSPLLAVLWLGCFVLLLRGGASMVDEVARVTGVLPDGLFGLSYEDVLNNGEPSGYTLWSARAIDAYFILGGLLFGAVAAYFRRKSRLSISPKGHRPHPR
;
A
#
# COMPACT_ATOMS: atom_id res chain seq x y z
N MET A 1 -13.82 52.05 24.74
CA MET A 1 -14.41 50.79 24.24
C MET A 1 -13.60 50.33 23.03
N CYS A 2 -12.70 49.36 23.20
CA CYS A 2 -12.06 48.64 22.09
C CYS A 2 -12.33 47.15 22.31
N LEU A 3 -13.30 46.62 21.58
CA LEU A 3 -13.72 45.22 21.62
C LEU A 3 -12.81 44.39 20.71
N GLY A 4 -12.27 43.30 21.27
CA GLY A 4 -12.05 42.06 20.53
C GLY A 4 -10.79 41.96 19.67
N CYS A 5 -9.61 41.85 20.31
CA CYS A 5 -8.50 41.15 19.69
C CYS A 5 -8.68 39.64 19.97
N PRO A 6 -8.99 38.77 19.00
CA PRO A 6 -9.05 37.35 19.26
C PRO A 6 -7.62 36.87 19.51
N ILE A 7 -7.36 36.45 20.76
CA ILE A 7 -6.15 35.73 21.13
C ILE A 7 -6.14 34.43 20.31
N ARG A 8 -5.46 34.47 19.17
CA ARG A 8 -5.20 33.30 18.34
C ARG A 8 -4.24 32.43 19.16
N ALA A 9 -4.78 31.42 19.82
CA ALA A 9 -4.01 30.43 20.55
C ALA A 9 -2.86 29.94 19.65
N ALA A 10 -1.64 30.30 20.03
CA ALA A 10 -0.45 29.83 19.35
C ALA A 10 -0.42 28.31 19.50
N SER A 11 -0.71 27.58 18.42
CA SER A 11 -0.54 26.14 18.39
C SER A 11 0.92 25.84 18.72
N HIS A 12 1.14 25.12 19.82
CA HIS A 12 2.48 24.80 20.33
C HIS A 12 3.32 24.21 19.18
N PRO A 13 4.49 24.78 18.84
CA PRO A 13 5.32 24.30 17.73
C PRO A 13 5.77 22.84 17.91
N ASP A 14 5.69 22.30 19.12
CA ASP A 14 5.98 20.90 19.44
C ASP A 14 4.96 19.92 18.86
N ASN A 15 3.70 20.32 18.73
CA ASN A 15 2.65 19.44 18.22
C ASN A 15 2.88 19.12 16.72
N GLY A 16 3.37 20.10 15.96
CA GLY A 16 3.74 19.90 14.55
C GLY A 16 4.96 18.98 14.36
N ARG A 17 5.98 19.11 15.20
CA ARG A 17 7.18 18.25 15.15
C ARG A 17 6.88 16.82 15.55
N ASN A 18 6.04 16.63 16.57
CA ASN A 18 5.58 15.31 17.00
C ASN A 18 4.72 14.64 15.93
N ALA A 19 3.79 15.36 15.30
CA ALA A 19 3.00 14.84 14.19
C ALA A 19 3.86 14.46 12.97
N LEU A 20 4.96 15.18 12.72
CA LEU A 20 5.88 14.84 11.62
C LEU A 20 6.76 13.62 11.95
N ARG A 21 7.27 13.50 13.18
CA ARG A 21 7.93 12.27 13.66
C ARG A 21 6.99 11.07 13.64
N GLN A 22 5.74 11.28 14.07
CA GLN A 22 4.64 10.32 13.97
C GLN A 22 4.19 10.06 12.53
N GLY A 23 4.66 10.81 11.53
CA GLY A 23 4.41 10.47 10.12
C GLY A 23 5.54 9.65 9.50
N ALA A 24 6.76 9.79 10.04
CA ALA A 24 7.94 9.10 9.54
C ALA A 24 7.92 7.60 9.81
N TRP A 25 7.31 7.14 10.92
CA TRP A 25 7.20 5.71 11.21
C TRP A 25 6.43 4.96 10.12
N ALA A 26 5.39 5.57 9.54
CA ALA A 26 4.59 4.95 8.50
C ALA A 26 5.44 4.59 7.26
N GLY A 27 6.43 5.43 6.91
CA GLY A 27 7.34 5.14 5.81
C GLY A 27 8.29 3.98 6.10
N TYR A 28 8.80 3.87 7.33
CA TYR A 28 9.64 2.75 7.73
C TYR A 28 8.84 1.43 7.81
N VAL A 29 7.62 1.49 8.34
CA VAL A 29 6.74 0.31 8.41
C VAL A 29 6.30 -0.11 7.01
N ALA A 30 5.95 0.83 6.13
CA ALA A 30 5.66 0.52 4.73
C ALA A 30 6.87 -0.12 4.02
N PHE A 31 8.08 0.40 4.25
CA PHE A 31 9.31 -0.18 3.71
C PHE A 31 9.56 -1.60 4.25
N ALA A 32 9.44 -1.81 5.56
CA ALA A 32 9.59 -3.13 6.17
C ALA A 32 8.55 -4.13 5.64
N TRP A 33 7.29 -3.69 5.50
CA TRP A 33 6.22 -4.48 4.88
C TRP A 33 6.59 -4.91 3.46
N VAL A 34 7.14 -4.01 2.64
CA VAL A 34 7.59 -4.32 1.28
C VAL A 34 8.74 -5.33 1.30
N VAL A 35 9.71 -5.18 2.20
CA VAL A 35 10.85 -6.11 2.32
C VAL A 35 10.36 -7.52 2.66
N VAL A 36 9.48 -7.66 3.64
CA VAL A 36 8.90 -8.96 4.01
C VAL A 36 8.15 -9.57 2.83
N PHE A 37 7.31 -8.76 2.16
CA PHE A 37 6.54 -9.22 1.00
C PHE A 37 7.43 -9.69 -0.15
N PHE A 38 8.46 -8.90 -0.46
CA PHE A 38 9.42 -9.21 -1.51
C PHE A 38 10.24 -10.46 -1.19
N ALA A 39 10.60 -10.67 0.08
CA ALA A 39 11.27 -11.90 0.52
C ALA A 39 10.40 -13.14 0.32
N PHE A 40 9.10 -13.07 0.58
CA PHE A 40 8.17 -14.17 0.27
C PHE A 40 8.13 -14.47 -1.24
N HIS A 41 8.15 -13.44 -2.10
CA HIS A 41 8.19 -13.66 -3.54
C HIS A 41 9.48 -14.34 -3.98
N ILE A 42 10.64 -13.93 -3.44
CA ILE A 42 11.91 -14.62 -3.69
C ILE A 42 11.80 -16.09 -3.26
N TYR A 43 11.26 -16.35 -2.07
CA TYR A 43 11.06 -17.72 -1.59
C TYR A 43 10.16 -18.55 -2.53
N TRP A 44 9.05 -17.99 -3.01
CA TRP A 44 8.17 -18.65 -3.97
C TRP A 44 8.85 -18.87 -5.33
N TYR A 45 9.63 -17.90 -5.82
CA TYR A 45 10.45 -18.06 -7.04
C TYR A 45 11.51 -19.15 -6.92
N LEU A 46 11.98 -19.45 -5.70
CA LEU A 46 12.91 -20.54 -5.42
C LEU A 46 12.20 -21.90 -5.24
N GLY A 47 10.89 -21.98 -5.49
CA GLY A 47 10.10 -23.21 -5.41
C GLY A 47 9.37 -23.42 -4.08
N GLY A 48 9.39 -22.42 -3.18
CA GLY A 48 8.66 -22.46 -1.94
C GLY A 48 7.13 -22.53 -2.14
N GLN A 49 6.44 -23.32 -1.31
CA GLN A 49 4.99 -23.56 -1.42
C GLN A 49 4.16 -23.02 -0.25
N PHE A 50 4.82 -22.36 0.72
CA PHE A 50 4.14 -21.81 1.89
C PHE A 50 3.04 -20.82 1.48
N GLY A 51 1.83 -21.02 1.97
CA GLY A 51 0.67 -20.16 1.73
C GLY A 51 -0.18 -20.52 0.52
N PHE A 52 0.23 -21.50 -0.30
CA PHE A 52 -0.56 -21.94 -1.47
C PHE A 52 -1.47 -23.14 -1.19
N GLY A 53 -1.19 -23.90 -0.13
CA GLY A 53 -1.98 -25.08 0.23
C GLY A 53 -1.95 -26.14 -0.87
N ASP A 54 -3.13 -26.58 -1.31
CA ASP A 54 -3.27 -27.70 -2.26
C ASP A 54 -3.38 -27.22 -3.73
N GLN A 55 -2.93 -26.00 -4.02
CA GLN A 55 -2.85 -25.49 -5.39
C GLN A 55 -1.77 -26.28 -6.16
N THR A 56 -2.14 -26.80 -7.33
CA THR A 56 -1.26 -27.63 -8.17
C THR A 56 -0.27 -26.81 -8.98
N ASP A 57 -0.62 -25.57 -9.34
CA ASP A 57 0.25 -24.60 -10.03
C ASP A 57 -0.03 -23.16 -9.57
N PRO A 58 0.40 -22.78 -8.34
CA PRO A 58 0.07 -21.47 -7.77
C PRO A 58 0.82 -20.29 -8.41
N LEU A 59 1.91 -20.56 -9.13
CA LEU A 59 2.74 -19.55 -9.74
C LEU A 59 2.55 -19.57 -11.26
N PRO A 60 2.53 -18.40 -11.92
CA PRO A 60 2.56 -18.36 -13.38
C PRO A 60 3.75 -19.17 -13.90
N ASP A 61 3.52 -19.95 -14.94
CA ASP A 61 4.59 -20.69 -15.61
C ASP A 61 5.69 -19.73 -16.10
N TRP A 62 6.91 -20.24 -16.28
CA TRP A 62 8.01 -19.49 -16.90
C TRP A 62 7.81 -19.35 -18.42
N SER A 63 6.56 -19.17 -18.85
CA SER A 63 6.25 -18.88 -20.23
C SER A 63 6.59 -17.43 -20.53
N TRP A 64 6.99 -17.14 -21.76
CA TRP A 64 7.09 -15.77 -22.27
C TRP A 64 5.71 -15.18 -22.59
N SER A 65 4.65 -15.67 -21.94
CA SER A 65 3.31 -15.15 -22.12
C SER A 65 3.19 -13.76 -21.50
N ALA A 66 2.39 -12.90 -22.13
CA ALA A 66 2.16 -11.55 -21.61
C ALA A 66 1.69 -11.54 -20.14
N PRO A 67 0.79 -12.44 -19.68
CA PRO A 67 0.39 -12.49 -18.27
C PRO A 67 1.53 -12.84 -17.31
N ALA A 68 2.36 -13.83 -17.66
CA ALA A 68 3.50 -14.24 -16.83
C ALA A 68 4.56 -13.13 -16.72
N LEU A 69 4.81 -12.43 -17.84
CA LEU A 69 5.70 -11.28 -17.87
C LEU A 69 5.16 -10.12 -17.03
N VAL A 70 3.88 -9.78 -17.15
CA VAL A 70 3.26 -8.71 -16.34
C VAL A 70 3.37 -9.04 -14.85
N SER A 71 3.04 -10.27 -14.45
CA SER A 71 3.15 -10.71 -13.06
C SER A 71 4.59 -10.62 -12.54
N SER A 72 5.55 -11.05 -13.36
CA SER A 72 6.98 -10.97 -13.02
C SER A 72 7.48 -9.54 -12.92
N PHE A 73 7.10 -8.65 -13.84
CA PHE A 73 7.48 -7.23 -13.81
C PHE A 73 6.88 -6.49 -12.63
N VAL A 74 5.59 -6.72 -12.34
CA VAL A 74 4.92 -6.15 -11.18
C VAL A 74 5.63 -6.60 -9.91
N THR A 75 5.96 -7.87 -9.79
CA THR A 75 6.60 -8.40 -8.59
C THR A 75 8.05 -7.93 -8.44
N THR A 76 8.86 -8.03 -9.50
CA THR A 76 10.30 -7.78 -9.41
C THR A 76 10.66 -6.30 -9.41
N LEU A 77 9.86 -5.44 -10.05
CA LEU A 77 10.15 -4.00 -10.13
C LEU A 77 9.21 -3.16 -9.28
N ALA A 78 7.91 -3.45 -9.25
CA ALA A 78 6.97 -2.56 -8.55
C ALA A 78 7.18 -2.58 -7.03
N PHE A 79 7.55 -3.72 -6.44
CA PHE A 79 7.80 -3.79 -4.99
C PHE A 79 9.05 -3.02 -4.57
N PRO A 80 10.25 -3.23 -5.15
CA PRO A 80 11.42 -2.42 -4.78
C PRO A 80 11.19 -0.92 -5.01
N LEU A 81 10.56 -0.55 -6.13
CA LEU A 81 10.26 0.85 -6.42
C LEU A 81 9.24 1.44 -5.41
N GLY A 82 8.22 0.68 -5.03
CA GLY A 82 7.25 1.08 -4.01
C GLY A 82 7.90 1.26 -2.64
N GLY A 83 8.76 0.33 -2.22
CA GLY A 83 9.52 0.44 -0.97
C GLY A 83 10.46 1.64 -0.97
N LEU A 84 11.21 1.84 -2.05
CA LEU A 84 12.08 3.01 -2.22
C LEU A 84 11.27 4.31 -2.23
N ALA A 85 10.08 4.34 -2.83
CA ALA A 85 9.20 5.50 -2.81
C ALA A 85 8.70 5.81 -1.39
N ALA A 86 8.31 4.79 -0.61
CA ALA A 86 7.92 4.96 0.78
C ALA A 86 9.09 5.50 1.63
N LEU A 87 10.30 4.99 1.39
CA LEU A 87 11.51 5.43 2.08
C LEU A 87 11.93 6.85 1.67
N ALA A 88 11.85 7.17 0.37
CA ALA A 88 12.10 8.50 -0.17
C ALA A 88 11.20 9.57 0.47
N ALA A 89 9.95 9.24 0.77
CA ALA A 89 9.01 10.17 1.39
C ALA A 89 9.45 10.62 2.81
N VAL A 90 10.18 9.77 3.53
CA VAL A 90 10.60 10.01 4.92
C VAL A 90 12.07 10.41 5.04
N GLN A 91 12.93 9.96 4.14
CA GLN A 91 14.38 10.21 4.18
C GLN A 91 14.80 11.57 3.59
N PRO A 92 15.97 12.11 3.97
CA PRO A 92 16.46 13.39 3.48
C PRO A 92 16.86 13.36 2.01
N TRP A 93 17.35 12.23 1.49
CA TRP A 93 17.74 12.07 0.08
C TRP A 93 16.54 12.17 -0.88
N GLY A 94 15.34 11.80 -0.43
CA GLY A 94 14.12 11.90 -1.24
C GLY A 94 13.66 13.34 -1.51
N ARG A 95 14.31 14.35 -0.91
CA ARG A 95 14.07 15.77 -1.22
C ARG A 95 14.45 16.14 -2.66
N GLY A 96 15.35 15.39 -3.28
CA GLY A 96 15.74 15.61 -4.69
C GLY A 96 14.71 15.09 -5.70
N ILE A 97 13.73 14.29 -5.27
CA ILE A 97 12.75 13.68 -6.16
C ILE A 97 11.54 14.62 -6.31
N PRO A 98 11.07 14.88 -7.55
CA PRO A 98 9.88 15.70 -7.77
C PRO A 98 8.66 15.13 -7.02
N ARG A 99 7.91 16.02 -6.38
CA ARG A 99 6.80 15.67 -5.50
C ARG A 99 5.68 14.89 -6.19
N SER A 100 5.35 15.29 -7.42
CA SER A 100 4.22 14.72 -8.17
C SER A 100 4.38 13.24 -8.47
N PRO A 101 5.50 12.75 -9.05
CA PRO A 101 5.68 11.33 -9.30
C PRO A 101 5.76 10.52 -8.01
N LEU A 102 6.39 11.04 -6.95
CA LEU A 102 6.44 10.31 -5.68
C LEU A 102 5.04 10.12 -5.08
N LEU A 103 4.20 11.15 -5.11
CA LEU A 103 2.80 11.03 -4.69
C LEU A 103 2.00 10.10 -5.61
N ALA A 104 2.23 10.15 -6.92
CA ALA A 104 1.56 9.28 -7.87
C ALA A 104 1.86 7.81 -7.58
N VAL A 105 3.13 7.45 -7.38
CA VAL A 105 3.55 6.08 -7.03
C VAL A 105 2.94 5.64 -5.70
N LEU A 106 2.93 6.49 -4.67
CA LEU A 106 2.38 6.13 -3.37
C LEU A 106 0.86 5.92 -3.41
N TRP A 107 0.13 6.79 -4.13
CA TRP A 107 -1.32 6.62 -4.32
C TRP A 107 -1.67 5.47 -5.23
N LEU A 108 -0.89 5.23 -6.29
CA LEU A 108 -1.05 4.08 -7.17
C LEU A 108 -0.86 2.77 -6.39
N GLY A 109 0.22 2.68 -5.59
CA GLY A 109 0.44 1.53 -4.71
C GLY A 109 -0.71 1.32 -3.72
N CYS A 110 -1.17 2.40 -3.07
CA CYS A 110 -2.35 2.36 -2.20
C CYS A 110 -3.57 1.76 -2.93
N PHE A 111 -3.90 2.28 -4.11
CA PHE A 111 -5.06 1.85 -4.88
C PHE A 111 -4.94 0.40 -5.36
N VAL A 112 -3.79 0.02 -5.95
CA VAL A 112 -3.56 -1.34 -6.46
C VAL A 112 -3.64 -2.38 -5.35
N LEU A 113 -3.02 -2.11 -4.19
CA LEU A 113 -3.02 -3.05 -3.07
C LEU A 113 -4.41 -3.18 -2.43
N LEU A 114 -5.13 -2.05 -2.25
CA LEU A 114 -6.50 -2.08 -1.74
C LEU A 114 -7.46 -2.74 -2.72
N LEU A 115 -7.30 -2.51 -4.03
CA LEU A 115 -8.13 -3.16 -5.03
C LEU A 115 -7.87 -4.66 -5.05
N ARG A 116 -6.60 -5.09 -4.99
CA ARG A 116 -6.24 -6.52 -5.01
C ARG A 116 -6.75 -7.27 -3.78
N GLY A 117 -6.50 -6.78 -2.56
CA GLY A 117 -6.97 -7.46 -1.35
C GLY A 117 -8.45 -7.23 -1.08
N GLY A 118 -8.95 -6.03 -1.39
CA GLY A 118 -10.35 -5.65 -1.15
C GLY A 118 -11.32 -6.32 -2.11
N ALA A 119 -11.01 -6.45 -3.40
CA ALA A 119 -11.88 -7.14 -4.34
C ALA A 119 -12.06 -8.62 -3.96
N SER A 120 -10.99 -9.29 -3.56
CA SER A 120 -11.03 -10.68 -3.10
C SER A 120 -11.84 -10.85 -1.81
N MET A 121 -11.68 -9.95 -0.83
CA MET A 121 -12.51 -9.96 0.38
C MET A 121 -14.00 -9.69 0.10
N VAL A 122 -14.31 -8.76 -0.80
CA VAL A 122 -15.70 -8.46 -1.18
C VAL A 122 -16.34 -9.66 -1.90
N ASP A 123 -15.61 -10.29 -2.81
CA ASP A 123 -16.05 -11.52 -3.49
C ASP A 123 -16.34 -12.63 -2.47
N GLU A 124 -15.43 -12.85 -1.52
CA GLU A 124 -15.60 -13.85 -0.48
C GLU A 124 -16.81 -13.58 0.42
N VAL A 125 -17.01 -12.33 0.86
CA VAL A 125 -18.18 -11.96 1.67
C VAL A 125 -19.46 -12.18 0.89
N ALA A 126 -19.50 -11.82 -0.40
CA ALA A 126 -20.67 -12.04 -1.25
C ALA A 126 -21.03 -13.51 -1.40
N ARG A 127 -20.03 -14.39 -1.46
CA ARG A 127 -20.21 -15.86 -1.49
C ARG A 127 -20.71 -16.40 -0.16
N VAL A 128 -20.03 -16.06 0.94
CA VAL A 128 -20.37 -16.58 2.28
C VAL A 128 -21.76 -16.13 2.74
N THR A 129 -22.19 -14.93 2.34
CA THR A 129 -23.53 -14.40 2.65
C THR A 129 -24.62 -14.94 1.72
N GLY A 130 -24.26 -15.69 0.66
CA GLY A 130 -25.19 -16.22 -0.33
C GLY A 130 -25.78 -15.17 -1.28
N VAL A 131 -25.25 -13.95 -1.28
CA VAL A 131 -25.72 -12.87 -2.17
C VAL A 131 -25.29 -13.13 -3.61
N LEU A 132 -24.06 -13.62 -3.82
CA LEU A 132 -23.57 -14.17 -5.09
C LEU A 132 -22.85 -15.50 -4.83
N PRO A 133 -23.55 -16.64 -4.87
CA PRO A 133 -22.97 -17.96 -4.63
C PRO A 133 -21.82 -18.29 -5.59
N ASP A 134 -21.95 -17.86 -6.85
CA ASP A 134 -20.95 -18.05 -7.91
C ASP A 134 -19.91 -16.91 -7.94
N GLY A 135 -19.92 -16.01 -6.96
CA GLY A 135 -19.03 -14.85 -6.86
C GLY A 135 -19.34 -13.71 -7.83
N LEU A 136 -18.56 -12.64 -7.71
CA LEU A 136 -18.71 -11.37 -8.43
C LEU A 136 -18.62 -11.51 -9.94
N PHE A 137 -17.96 -12.56 -10.41
CA PHE A 137 -17.71 -12.84 -11.83
C PHE A 137 -18.36 -14.14 -12.32
N GLY A 138 -19.19 -14.79 -11.49
CA GLY A 138 -19.88 -16.03 -11.86
C GLY A 138 -18.97 -17.25 -12.05
N LEU A 139 -17.83 -17.28 -11.36
CA LEU A 139 -16.88 -18.40 -11.37
C LEU A 139 -16.93 -19.12 -10.03
N SER A 140 -17.19 -20.43 -10.03
CA SER A 140 -17.16 -21.24 -8.80
C SER A 140 -15.72 -21.38 -8.27
N TYR A 141 -15.56 -21.79 -7.00
CA TYR A 141 -14.22 -22.10 -6.47
C TYR A 141 -13.52 -23.20 -7.26
N GLU A 142 -14.29 -24.16 -7.79
CA GLU A 142 -13.81 -25.25 -8.63
C GLU A 142 -13.23 -24.72 -9.95
N ASP A 143 -13.88 -23.73 -10.57
CA ASP A 143 -13.42 -23.10 -11.81
C ASP A 143 -12.15 -22.25 -11.60
N VAL A 144 -12.01 -21.62 -10.42
CA VAL A 144 -10.88 -20.72 -10.13
C VAL A 144 -9.65 -21.48 -9.66
N LEU A 145 -9.83 -22.52 -8.85
CA LEU A 145 -8.72 -23.27 -8.24
C LEU A 145 -8.37 -24.53 -9.03
N ASN A 146 -9.18 -24.91 -10.03
CA ASN A 146 -9.01 -26.07 -10.91
C ASN A 146 -8.82 -27.41 -10.16
N ASN A 147 -9.15 -27.44 -8.86
CA ASN A 147 -8.79 -28.47 -7.89
C ASN A 147 -9.90 -28.62 -6.83
N GLY A 148 -10.99 -29.34 -7.11
CA GLY A 148 -11.99 -29.81 -6.12
C GLY A 148 -12.39 -28.81 -5.01
N GLU A 149 -12.69 -29.32 -3.80
CA GLU A 149 -12.94 -28.47 -2.61
C GLU A 149 -11.61 -28.01 -1.99
N PRO A 150 -11.34 -26.69 -1.88
CA PRO A 150 -10.11 -26.19 -1.29
C PRO A 150 -10.01 -26.51 0.20
N SER A 151 -8.84 -26.95 0.66
CA SER A 151 -8.63 -27.15 2.10
C SER A 151 -8.75 -25.84 2.89
N GLY A 152 -9.10 -25.98 4.18
CA GLY A 152 -9.17 -24.84 5.09
C GLY A 152 -7.85 -24.07 5.21
N TYR A 153 -6.70 -24.73 4.99
CA TYR A 153 -5.39 -24.06 4.96
C TYR A 153 -5.24 -23.15 3.73
N THR A 154 -5.68 -23.60 2.55
CA THR A 154 -5.69 -22.78 1.32
C THR A 154 -6.54 -21.53 1.51
N LEU A 155 -7.76 -21.68 2.05
CA LEU A 155 -8.67 -20.56 2.30
C LEU A 155 -8.10 -19.58 3.32
N TRP A 156 -7.57 -20.09 4.43
CA TRP A 156 -7.01 -19.22 5.48
C TRP A 156 -5.77 -18.47 5.00
N SER A 157 -4.92 -19.12 4.20
CA SER A 157 -3.73 -18.50 3.63
C SER A 157 -4.10 -17.42 2.61
N ALA A 158 -5.11 -17.66 1.75
CA ALA A 158 -5.63 -16.65 0.82
C ALA A 158 -6.14 -15.40 1.56
N ARG A 159 -6.95 -15.58 2.61
CA ARG A 159 -7.43 -14.48 3.47
C ARG A 159 -6.29 -13.71 4.11
N ALA A 160 -5.27 -14.41 4.62
CA ALA A 160 -4.11 -13.78 5.24
C ALA A 160 -3.32 -12.94 4.22
N ILE A 161 -3.17 -13.44 2.99
CA ILE A 161 -2.54 -12.71 1.89
C ILE A 161 -3.35 -11.45 1.54
N ASP A 162 -4.68 -11.55 1.41
CA ASP A 162 -5.54 -10.42 1.10
C ASP A 162 -5.52 -9.35 2.20
N ALA A 163 -5.57 -9.76 3.46
CA ALA A 163 -5.41 -8.86 4.60
C ALA A 163 -4.04 -8.17 4.60
N TYR A 164 -2.98 -8.90 4.22
CA TYR A 164 -1.64 -8.36 4.09
C TYR A 164 -1.59 -7.27 3.00
N PHE A 165 -2.22 -7.50 1.83
CA PHE A 165 -2.37 -6.50 0.77
C PHE A 165 -3.11 -5.24 1.25
N ILE A 166 -4.23 -5.41 1.95
CA ILE A 166 -4.99 -4.27 2.48
C ILE A 166 -4.14 -3.44 3.44
N LEU A 167 -3.42 -4.10 4.35
CA LEU A 167 -2.49 -3.43 5.27
C LEU A 167 -1.44 -2.62 4.50
N GLY A 168 -0.83 -3.20 3.46
CA GLY A 168 0.10 -2.50 2.58
C GLY A 168 -0.53 -1.26 1.94
N GLY A 169 -1.74 -1.39 1.42
CA GLY A 169 -2.48 -0.27 0.81
C GLY A 169 -2.71 0.89 1.79
N LEU A 170 -3.16 0.57 3.01
CA LEU A 170 -3.35 1.56 4.07
C LEU A 170 -2.05 2.26 4.48
N LEU A 171 -0.95 1.51 4.58
CA LEU A 171 0.38 2.06 4.87
C LEU A 171 0.83 3.03 3.78
N PHE A 172 0.71 2.66 2.51
CA PHE A 172 1.05 3.54 1.38
C PHE A 172 0.18 4.80 1.34
N GLY A 173 -1.13 4.68 1.62
CA GLY A 173 -2.03 5.82 1.75
C GLY A 173 -1.64 6.76 2.90
N ALA A 174 -1.25 6.20 4.05
CA ALA A 174 -0.76 6.97 5.20
C ALA A 174 0.53 7.74 4.87
N VAL A 175 1.48 7.10 4.19
CA VAL A 175 2.74 7.73 3.74
C VAL A 175 2.45 8.84 2.72
N ALA A 176 1.55 8.59 1.76
CA ALA A 176 1.13 9.60 0.79
C ALA A 176 0.50 10.82 1.46
N ALA A 177 -0.40 10.60 2.43
CA ALA A 177 -1.04 11.66 3.18
C ALA A 177 -0.02 12.48 4.01
N TYR A 178 0.93 11.80 4.66
CA TYR A 178 2.03 12.44 5.37
C TYR A 178 2.91 13.30 4.44
N PHE A 179 3.40 12.71 3.34
CA PHE A 179 4.24 13.42 2.38
C PHE A 179 3.51 14.62 1.76
N ARG A 180 2.20 14.47 1.50
CA ARG A 180 1.35 15.56 1.02
C ARG A 180 1.32 16.74 2.01
N ARG A 181 1.15 16.48 3.31
CA ARG A 181 1.14 17.49 4.37
C ARG A 181 2.51 18.15 4.55
N LYS A 182 3.59 17.35 4.58
CA LYS A 182 4.98 17.81 4.75
C LYS A 182 5.37 18.85 3.70
N SER A 183 5.14 18.59 2.41
CA SER A 183 5.54 19.59 1.40
C SER A 183 4.63 20.80 1.30
N ARG A 184 3.37 20.75 1.79
CA ARG A 184 2.53 21.95 1.90
C ARG A 184 3.11 22.94 2.92
N LEU A 185 3.62 22.43 4.05
CA LEU A 185 4.28 23.26 5.07
C LEU A 185 5.58 23.89 4.55
N SER A 186 6.30 23.21 3.66
CA SER A 186 7.54 23.74 3.05
C SER A 186 7.29 24.88 2.04
N ILE A 187 6.09 24.97 1.46
CA ILE A 187 5.75 25.96 0.41
C ILE A 187 5.11 27.22 1.02
N SER A 188 4.68 27.20 2.28
CA SER A 188 4.14 28.39 2.93
C SER A 188 5.21 29.49 2.93
N PRO A 189 5.04 30.59 2.17
CA PRO A 189 6.03 31.66 2.11
C PRO A 189 6.20 32.20 3.51
N LYS A 190 7.44 32.34 3.98
CA LYS A 190 7.73 33.17 5.14
C LYS A 190 7.06 34.52 4.88
N GLY A 191 6.06 34.85 5.71
CA GLY A 191 5.27 36.05 5.57
C GLY A 191 6.20 37.24 5.29
N HIS A 192 5.95 37.90 4.16
CA HIS A 192 6.57 39.14 3.78
C HIS A 192 6.42 40.09 4.97
N ARG A 193 7.50 40.30 5.73
CA ARG A 193 7.52 41.32 6.77
C ARG A 193 7.54 42.65 6.04
N PRO A 194 6.52 43.51 6.17
CA PRO A 194 6.60 44.85 5.61
C PRO A 194 7.78 45.56 6.27
N HIS A 195 8.68 46.09 5.45
CA HIS A 195 9.75 46.98 5.92
C HIS A 195 9.09 48.21 6.55
N PRO A 196 9.40 48.54 7.83
CA PRO A 196 9.02 49.84 8.37
C PRO A 196 9.78 50.92 7.59
N ARG A 197 9.03 51.88 7.06
CA ARG A 197 9.56 53.11 6.46
C ARG A 197 10.02 54.07 7.56
#